data_AF-A0A9P5MCB7-F1
#
_entry.id   AF-A0A9P5MCB7-F1
#
_cell.length_a   1.000
_cell.length_b   1.000
_cell.length_c   1.000
_cell.angle_alpha   90.00
_cell.angle_beta   90.00
_cell.angle_gamma   90.00
#
_symmetry.space_group_name_H-M   'P 1'
#
loop_
_entity.id
_entity.type
_entity.pdbx_description
1 polymer ?
#
loop_
_entity_poly.entity_id
_entity_poly.type
_entity_poly.pdbx_seq_one_letter_code
_entity_poly.pdbx_strand_id
1 'polypeptide(L)'
;MCLDLGLWMLHPGLSQRLPMRLQDSTPSIMVFQLAAQNPGYHCPGAEREFDTVFVTLQTIRSLAASYNIQTNLQATIVSTSPNEAPVLESQIPTIIALFKGPKSTTVVRMSHTFQRGVVPQLSAQR
;
A
#
# COMPACT_ATOMS: atom_id res chain seq x y z
N MET A 1 -17.39 -1.76 -7.89
CA MET A 1 -15.96 -1.60 -8.25
C MET A 1 -15.63 -0.12 -8.09
N CYS A 2 -14.62 0.23 -7.29
CA CYS A 2 -14.40 1.62 -6.81
C CYS A 2 -14.04 2.60 -7.94
N LEU A 3 -13.45 2.11 -9.03
CA LEU A 3 -13.08 2.90 -10.19
C LEU A 3 -14.30 3.53 -10.86
N ASP A 4 -15.34 2.73 -11.18
CA ASP A 4 -16.50 3.28 -11.88
C ASP A 4 -17.20 4.27 -10.96
N LEU A 5 -17.40 3.91 -9.68
CA LEU A 5 -17.99 4.79 -8.67
C LEU A 5 -17.34 6.18 -8.65
N GLY A 6 -16.00 6.23 -8.70
CA GLY A 6 -15.26 7.49 -8.80
C GLY A 6 -15.49 8.24 -10.12
N LEU A 7 -15.51 7.53 -11.26
CA LEU A 7 -15.75 8.13 -12.57
C LEU A 7 -17.17 8.72 -12.68
N TRP A 8 -18.18 8.05 -12.11
CA TRP A 8 -19.56 8.55 -12.04
C TRP A 8 -19.66 9.87 -11.24
N MET A 9 -18.85 10.04 -10.19
CA MET A 9 -18.86 11.24 -9.35
C MET A 9 -18.03 12.41 -9.94
N LEU A 10 -17.04 12.13 -10.77
CA LEU A 10 -16.11 13.13 -11.30
C LEU A 10 -16.57 13.74 -12.63
N HIS A 11 -16.92 12.91 -13.64
CA HIS A 11 -17.30 13.41 -14.96
C HIS A 11 -17.97 12.35 -15.84
N PRO A 12 -19.15 12.64 -16.43
CA PRO A 12 -19.92 11.62 -17.15
C PRO A 12 -19.30 11.13 -18.47
N GLY A 13 -18.44 11.92 -19.12
CA GLY A 13 -17.83 11.54 -20.40
C GLY A 13 -16.65 10.56 -20.29
N LEU A 14 -16.19 10.23 -19.07
CA LEU A 14 -15.07 9.29 -18.85
C LEU A 14 -15.57 7.84 -18.79
N SER A 15 -16.69 7.58 -18.12
CA SER A 15 -17.28 6.24 -18.02
C SER A 15 -17.68 5.69 -19.39
N GLN A 16 -18.16 6.55 -20.29
CA GLN A 16 -18.55 6.18 -21.65
C GLN A 16 -17.36 5.79 -22.55
N ARG A 17 -16.12 6.09 -22.13
CA ARG A 17 -14.89 5.67 -22.82
C ARG A 17 -14.37 4.32 -22.33
N LEU A 18 -14.86 3.81 -21.21
CA LEU A 18 -14.52 2.46 -20.75
C LEU A 18 -15.42 1.43 -21.42
N PRO A 19 -14.91 0.21 -21.70
CA PRO A 19 -15.76 -0.89 -22.13
C PRO A 19 -16.81 -1.19 -21.05
N MET A 20 -18.09 -1.17 -21.46
CA MET A 20 -19.21 -1.55 -20.61
C MET A 20 -18.99 -2.97 -20.09
N ARG A 21 -19.11 -3.17 -18.77
CA ARG A 21 -18.98 -4.51 -18.20
C ARG A 21 -20.27 -5.30 -18.47
N LEU A 22 -20.14 -6.62 -18.66
CA LEU A 22 -21.25 -7.53 -18.95
C LEU A 22 -22.41 -7.50 -17.94
N GLN A 23 -22.20 -6.97 -16.73
CA GLN A 23 -23.21 -6.87 -15.67
C GLN A 23 -23.85 -5.47 -15.56
N ASP A 24 -23.41 -4.51 -16.37
CA ASP A 24 -23.89 -3.13 -16.28
C ASP A 24 -25.14 -2.94 -17.15
N SER A 25 -26.31 -2.94 -16.52
CA SER A 25 -27.61 -2.81 -17.19
C SER A 25 -27.98 -1.35 -17.48
N THR A 26 -27.15 -0.36 -17.11
CA THR A 26 -27.52 1.05 -17.20
C THR A 26 -27.20 1.61 -18.59
N PRO A 27 -28.19 1.94 -19.43
CA PRO A 27 -27.97 2.29 -20.84
C PRO A 27 -27.41 3.71 -21.04
N SER A 28 -27.53 4.61 -20.05
CA SER A 28 -27.05 5.99 -20.14
C SER A 28 -26.71 6.55 -18.77
N ILE A 29 -25.65 7.36 -18.71
CA ILE A 29 -25.21 8.03 -17.49
C ILE A 29 -26.16 9.09 -16.97
N MET A 30 -27.01 9.64 -17.85
CA MET A 30 -28.05 10.59 -17.45
C MET A 30 -29.17 9.96 -16.63
N VAL A 31 -29.27 8.62 -16.59
CA VAL A 31 -30.29 7.87 -15.84
C VAL A 31 -29.68 7.13 -14.64
N PHE A 32 -28.36 7.26 -14.44
CA PHE A 32 -27.66 6.60 -13.36
C PHE A 32 -27.99 7.26 -12.01
N GLN A 33 -28.41 6.45 -11.05
CA GLN A 33 -28.65 6.91 -9.69
C GLN A 33 -27.31 7.17 -9.02
N LEU A 34 -27.15 8.36 -8.41
CA LEU A 34 -25.98 8.66 -7.59
C LEU A 34 -25.80 7.54 -6.57
N ALA A 35 -24.61 6.94 -6.57
CA ALA A 35 -24.35 5.76 -5.79
C ALA A 35 -24.60 6.01 -4.30
N ALA A 36 -25.53 5.25 -3.73
CA ALA A 36 -25.76 5.23 -2.30
C ALA A 36 -24.54 4.64 -1.58
N GLN A 37 -24.22 5.17 -0.40
CA GLN A 37 -23.20 4.55 0.45
C GLN A 37 -23.57 3.10 0.72
N ASN A 38 -22.68 2.19 0.35
CA ASN A 38 -22.83 0.79 0.68
C ASN A 38 -22.07 0.54 2.01
N PRO A 39 -22.78 0.26 3.12
CA PRO A 39 -22.15 0.05 4.42
C PRO A 39 -21.20 -1.17 4.42
N GLY A 40 -21.32 -2.09 3.46
CA GLY A 40 -20.39 -3.21 3.28
C GLY A 40 -18.98 -2.80 2.83
N TYR A 41 -18.78 -1.55 2.37
CA TYR A 41 -17.46 -1.01 2.06
C TYR A 41 -16.85 -0.20 3.22
N HIS A 42 -17.58 -0.01 4.32
CA HIS A 42 -17.09 0.71 5.49
C HIS A 42 -16.34 -0.24 6.44
N CYS A 43 -15.02 -0.31 6.27
CA CYS A 43 -14.14 -1.19 7.03
C CYS A 43 -13.11 -0.39 7.84
N PRO A 44 -13.46 0.13 9.03
CA PRO A 44 -12.58 1.00 9.81
C PRO A 44 -11.31 0.29 10.31
N GLY A 45 -11.34 -1.05 10.43
CA GLY A 45 -10.14 -1.84 10.74
C GLY A 45 -9.12 -1.78 9.59
N ALA A 46 -9.58 -1.99 8.36
CA ALA A 46 -8.73 -1.95 7.17
C ALA A 46 -8.16 -0.55 6.91
N GLU A 47 -8.90 0.51 7.23
CA GLU A 47 -8.42 1.90 7.14
C GLU A 47 -7.20 2.13 8.06
N ARG A 48 -7.29 1.69 9.32
CA ARG A 48 -6.17 1.80 10.29
C ARG A 48 -4.95 0.99 9.87
N GLU A 49 -5.17 -0.22 9.37
CA GLU A 49 -4.11 -1.08 8.84
C GLU A 49 -3.42 -0.43 7.63
N PHE A 50 -4.21 0.16 6.72
CA PHE A 50 -3.69 0.90 5.59
C PHE A 50 -2.84 2.10 6.03
N ASP A 51 -3.34 2.91 6.97
CA ASP A 51 -2.61 4.07 7.48
C ASP A 51 -1.26 3.66 8.10
N THR A 52 -1.24 2.54 8.83
CA THR A 52 -0.01 1.99 9.41
C THR A 52 1.03 1.66 8.34
N VAL A 53 0.60 0.97 7.28
CA VAL A 53 1.47 0.62 6.14
C VAL A 53 1.92 1.89 5.40
N PHE A 54 1.03 2.85 5.20
CA PHE A 54 1.30 4.09 4.47
C PHE A 54 2.30 4.99 5.22
N VAL A 55 2.12 5.18 6.53
CA VAL A 55 3.07 5.92 7.38
C VAL A 55 4.42 5.23 7.41
N THR A 56 4.46 3.90 7.50
CA THR A 56 5.71 3.13 7.43
C THR A 56 6.43 3.35 6.09
N LEU A 57 5.70 3.36 4.98
CA LEU A 57 6.27 3.66 3.66
C LEU A 57 6.81 5.10 3.57
N GLN A 58 6.08 6.08 4.11
CA GLN A 58 6.48 7.48 4.12
C GLN A 58 7.74 7.70 4.96
N THR A 59 7.83 7.07 6.12
CA THR A 59 9.01 7.13 7.00
C THR A 59 10.23 6.52 6.33
N ILE A 60 10.11 5.36 5.67
CA ILE A 60 11.22 4.76 4.89
C ILE A 60 11.71 5.72 3.80
N ARG A 61 10.80 6.37 3.06
CA ARG A 61 11.17 7.39 2.03
C ARG A 61 11.84 8.61 2.63
N SER A 62 11.31 9.13 3.74
CA SER A 62 11.88 10.28 4.42
C SER A 62 13.29 9.98 4.92
N LEU A 63 13.51 8.77 5.46
CA LEU A 63 14.81 8.33 5.94
C LEU A 63 15.80 8.14 4.79
N ALA A 64 15.38 7.50 3.70
CA ALA A 64 16.20 7.35 2.50
C ALA A 64 16.64 8.69 1.94
N ALA A 65 15.71 9.67 1.88
CA ALA A 65 16.01 11.03 1.44
C ALA A 65 16.99 11.74 2.38
N SER A 66 16.83 11.63 3.71
CA SER A 66 17.73 12.28 4.68
C SER A 66 19.17 11.76 4.60
N TYR A 67 19.35 10.50 4.23
CA TYR A 67 20.68 9.90 4.02
C TYR A 67 21.14 9.92 2.56
N ASN A 68 20.41 10.59 1.66
CA ASN A 68 20.70 10.64 0.22
C ASN A 68 20.89 9.24 -0.42
N ILE A 69 20.13 8.24 0.05
CA ILE A 69 20.17 6.87 -0.49
C ILE A 69 19.15 6.78 -1.63
N GLN A 70 19.65 6.71 -2.86
CA GLN A 70 18.81 6.76 -4.07
C GLN A 70 18.48 5.36 -4.63
N THR A 71 19.28 4.33 -4.32
CA THR A 71 19.09 2.97 -4.82
C THR A 71 19.53 1.94 -3.79
N ASN A 72 19.07 0.69 -3.94
CA ASN A 72 19.54 -0.47 -3.19
C ASN A 72 19.32 -0.39 -1.67
N LEU A 73 18.27 0.31 -1.25
CA LEU A 73 17.94 0.41 0.17
C LEU A 73 17.51 -0.97 0.69
N GLN A 74 18.03 -1.34 1.86
CA GLN A 74 17.51 -2.42 2.67
C GLN A 74 16.84 -1.82 3.90
N ALA A 75 15.52 -1.98 4.00
CA ALA A 75 14.74 -1.40 5.09
C ALA A 75 14.37 -2.51 6.08
N THR A 76 14.71 -2.30 7.35
CA THR A 76 14.29 -3.17 8.45
C THR A 76 13.27 -2.41 9.30
N ILE A 77 12.03 -2.90 9.32
CA ILE A 77 10.95 -2.30 10.10
C ILE A 77 10.87 -3.04 11.43
N VAL A 78 11.09 -2.33 12.53
CA VAL A 78 10.95 -2.89 13.88
C VAL A 78 9.58 -2.52 14.41
N SER A 79 8.71 -3.51 14.61
CA SER A 79 7.41 -3.29 15.22
C SER A 79 7.44 -3.66 16.71
N THR A 80 6.97 -2.73 17.55
CA THR A 80 6.84 -2.93 19.01
C THR A 80 5.47 -3.49 19.36
N SER A 81 4.48 -3.37 18.47
CA SER A 81 3.13 -3.84 18.72
C SER A 81 2.93 -5.25 18.10
N PRO A 82 2.31 -6.19 18.84
CA PRO A 82 2.09 -7.54 18.32
C PRO A 82 1.04 -7.59 17.21
N ASN A 83 0.21 -6.53 17.08
CA ASN A 83 -0.89 -6.46 16.11
C ASN A 83 -0.46 -5.87 14.76
N GLU A 84 0.51 -4.95 14.71
CA GLU A 84 0.94 -4.35 13.45
C GLU A 84 1.97 -5.20 12.71
N ALA A 85 2.79 -5.98 13.44
CA ALA A 85 3.77 -6.88 12.86
C ALA A 85 3.20 -7.82 11.78
N PRO A 86 2.10 -8.58 12.02
CA PRO A 86 1.54 -9.46 10.99
C PRO A 86 0.97 -8.69 9.77
N VAL A 87 0.41 -7.49 10.00
CA VAL A 87 -0.11 -6.64 8.93
C VAL A 87 1.03 -6.17 8.03
N LEU A 88 2.11 -5.65 8.62
CA LEU A 88 3.29 -5.21 7.89
C LEU A 88 3.99 -6.36 7.18
N GLU A 89 4.10 -7.53 7.84
CA GLU A 89 4.62 -8.77 7.23
C GLU A 89 3.83 -9.15 5.98
N SER A 90 2.49 -9.09 6.03
CA SER A 90 1.63 -9.41 4.88
C SER A 90 1.77 -8.42 3.71
N GLN A 91 2.13 -7.17 4.01
CA GLN A 91 2.22 -6.09 3.02
C GLN A 91 3.65 -5.79 2.57
N ILE A 92 4.64 -6.61 2.93
CA ILE A 92 6.03 -6.50 2.45
C ILE A 92 6.09 -6.38 0.92
N PRO A 93 5.39 -7.20 0.11
CA PRO A 93 5.43 -7.08 -1.35
C PRO A 93 4.93 -5.72 -1.85
N THR A 94 3.88 -5.20 -1.21
CA THR A 94 3.29 -3.88 -1.52
C THR A 94 4.27 -2.76 -1.18
N ILE A 95 4.92 -2.82 -0.02
CA ILE A 95 5.93 -1.84 0.40
C ILE A 95 7.12 -1.85 -0.56
N ILE A 96 7.59 -3.04 -0.96
CA ILE A 96 8.68 -3.19 -1.95
C ILE A 96 8.28 -2.63 -3.31
N ALA A 97 7.06 -2.89 -3.78
CA ALA A 97 6.58 -2.42 -5.08
C ALA A 97 6.40 -0.89 -5.13
N LEU A 98 5.91 -0.29 -4.04
CA LEU A 98 5.66 1.16 -3.95
C LEU A 98 6.90 2.00 -3.60
N PHE A 99 7.95 1.35 -3.11
CA PHE A 99 9.26 1.98 -2.95
C PHE A 99 10.05 1.70 -4.22
N LYS A 100 10.45 2.74 -4.96
CA LYS A 100 11.22 2.56 -6.19
C LYS A 100 12.69 2.30 -5.83
N GLY A 101 13.07 1.02 -5.77
CA GLY A 101 14.48 0.61 -5.64
C GLY A 101 14.98 -0.01 -4.31
N PRO A 102 14.15 -0.64 -3.45
CA PRO A 102 14.69 -1.44 -2.36
C PRO A 102 15.09 -2.81 -2.91
N LYS A 103 16.24 -3.34 -2.45
CA LYS A 103 16.63 -4.72 -2.77
C LYS A 103 15.90 -5.74 -1.88
N SER A 104 15.51 -5.34 -0.67
CA SER A 104 14.88 -6.21 0.32
C SER A 104 14.26 -5.38 1.46
N THR A 105 13.12 -5.79 1.98
CA THR A 105 12.49 -5.23 3.20
C THR A 105 12.19 -6.37 4.16
N THR A 106 12.55 -6.22 5.43
CA THR A 106 12.29 -7.21 6.49
C THR A 106 11.56 -6.57 7.65
N VAL A 107 10.59 -7.28 8.22
CA VAL A 107 9.87 -6.88 9.43
C VAL A 107 10.40 -7.72 10.59
N VAL A 108 10.80 -7.07 11.68
CA VAL A 108 11.34 -7.71 12.88
C VAL A 108 10.46 -7.33 14.08
N ARG A 109 10.02 -8.33 14.83
CA ARG A 109 9.29 -8.14 16.09
C ARG A 109 10.29 -7.84 17.21
N MET A 110 9.99 -6.84 18.03
CA MET A 110 10.85 -6.45 19.15
C MET A 110 10.74 -7.46 20.31
N SER A 111 11.40 -8.61 20.21
CA SER A 111 11.61 -9.55 21.32
C SER A 111 13.07 -9.45 21.80
N HIS A 112 13.34 -8.47 22.68
CA HIS A 112 14.54 -8.26 23.54
C HIS A 112 15.95 -8.70 23.05
N THR A 113 16.17 -8.90 21.76
CA THR A 113 17.46 -9.40 21.23
C THR A 113 17.73 -8.78 19.87
N PHE A 114 17.88 -7.45 19.85
CA PHE A 114 18.62 -6.81 18.77
C PHE A 114 20.10 -7.12 18.96
N GLN A 115 20.55 -8.29 18.53
CA GLN A 115 21.98 -8.58 18.37
C GLN A 115 22.50 -7.62 17.30
N ARG A 116 23.18 -6.57 17.77
CA ARG A 116 23.92 -5.58 17.00
C ARG A 116 25.02 -6.30 16.21
N GLY A 117 24.70 -6.96 15.09
CA GLY A 117 25.70 -7.76 14.38
C GLY A 117 25.29 -8.70 13.26
N VAL A 118 24.15 -8.55 12.58
CA VAL A 118 23.91 -9.32 11.34
C VAL A 118 23.63 -8.40 10.17
N VAL A 119 24.71 -7.97 9.54
CA VAL A 119 24.74 -7.44 8.17
C VAL A 119 24.30 -8.58 7.24
N PRO A 120 23.20 -8.46 6.46
CA PRO A 120 22.93 -9.40 5.39
C PRO A 120 24.03 -9.22 4.36
N GLN A 121 24.73 -10.31 4.06
CA GLN A 121 25.93 -10.29 3.25
C GLN A 121 25.74 -9.53 1.94
N LEU A 122 26.56 -8.49 1.76
CA LEU A 122 26.96 -7.99 0.45
C LEU A 122 27.70 -9.12 -0.28
N SER A 123 26.96 -9.96 -1.00
CA SER A 123 27.54 -10.74 -2.10
C SER A 123 27.85 -9.77 -3.24
N ALA A 124 29.04 -9.17 -3.16
CA ALA A 124 29.72 -8.61 -4.31
C ALA A 124 29.99 -9.76 -5.29
N GLN A 125 29.17 -9.89 -6.34
CA GLN A 125 29.61 -10.63 -7.52
C GLN A 125 30.43 -9.69 -8.39
N ARG A 126 31.70 -10.10 -8.50
CA ARG A 126 32.72 -9.64 -9.42
C ARG A 126 32.52 -10.30 -10.78
#